data_AF-A0A511WMG0-F1
#
_entry.id   AF-A0A511WMG0-F1
#
_cell.length_a   1.000
_cell.length_b   1.000
_cell.length_c   1.000
_cell.angle_alpha   90.00
_cell.angle_beta   90.00
_cell.angle_gamma   90.00
#
_symmetry.space_group_name_H-M   'P 1'
#
loop_
_entity.id
_entity.type
_entity.pdbx_description
1 polymer ?
#
loop_
_entity_poly.entity_id
_entity_poly.type
_entity_poly.pdbx_seq_one_letter_code
_entity_poly.pdbx_strand_id
1 'polypeptide(L)'
;MYKTVGIIMIIAIFLSGCINNDKVSIEGVIYEVNQEKGTFVVFVENEFKGQEINQNKQQNAIEAFQLKPDKSAEVKGEVKSFNDLKRGQKVSVELGNYEKRLVTKDTLIKGKNKLPLYEAKAVTVKPYTKQDIVQEMRVENGYGLYIYNPEPNKDGGWDAYPSSEAKNFPFRIIQVTHTVSDIKNTEKLLGLYHGFPTYIITDQTGIVFNTNKITELNEFIRNLE
;
A
#
# COMPACT_ATOMS: atom_id res chain seq x y z
N MET A 1 -69.68 28.34 6.00
CA MET A 1 -68.30 28.82 5.75
C MET A 1 -67.49 28.65 7.02
N TYR A 2 -66.25 28.19 6.86
CA TYR A 2 -65.53 27.35 7.81
C TYR A 2 -65.01 28.07 9.07
N LYS A 3 -65.06 27.34 10.19
CA LYS A 3 -64.40 27.62 11.47
C LYS A 3 -62.91 27.31 11.34
N THR A 4 -62.05 28.24 11.75
CA THR A 4 -60.61 27.97 11.89
C THR A 4 -60.29 27.74 13.36
N VAL A 5 -60.13 26.46 13.71
CA VAL A 5 -59.64 26.02 15.03
C VAL A 5 -58.12 26.18 15.01
N GLY A 6 -57.60 27.02 15.90
CA GLY A 6 -56.16 27.16 16.13
C GLY A 6 -55.59 25.88 16.69
N ILE A 7 -54.80 25.17 15.88
CA ILE A 7 -54.03 24.01 16.31
C ILE A 7 -52.71 24.52 16.87
N ILE A 8 -52.55 24.41 18.18
CA ILE A 8 -51.27 24.52 18.87
C ILE A 8 -50.41 23.34 18.40
N MET A 9 -49.47 23.59 17.50
CA MET A 9 -48.49 22.59 17.07
C MET A 9 -47.43 22.47 18.15
N ILE A 10 -47.57 21.47 19.02
CA ILE A 10 -46.54 21.02 19.94
C ILE A 10 -45.41 20.45 19.09
N ILE A 11 -44.30 21.19 18.96
CA ILE A 11 -43.06 20.67 18.37
C ILE A 11 -42.45 19.73 19.42
N ALA A 12 -42.72 18.43 19.26
CA ALA A 12 -41.99 17.39 19.97
C ALA A 12 -40.56 17.37 19.43
N ILE A 13 -39.63 17.92 20.21
CA ILE A 13 -38.19 17.77 20.01
C ILE A 13 -37.86 16.29 20.23
N PHE A 14 -37.86 15.50 19.15
CA PHE A 14 -37.13 14.24 19.14
C PHE A 14 -35.66 14.56 18.90
N LEU A 15 -34.91 14.72 19.99
CA LEU A 15 -33.48 14.48 20.01
C LEU A 15 -33.26 12.97 19.84
N SER A 16 -33.56 12.44 18.66
CA SER A 16 -33.02 11.16 18.25
C SER A 16 -31.54 11.40 18.00
N GLY A 17 -30.70 11.00 18.97
CA GLY A 17 -29.27 10.93 18.76
C GLY A 17 -28.99 10.13 17.50
N CYS A 18 -28.50 10.82 16.46
CA CYS A 18 -27.96 10.18 15.28
C CYS A 18 -26.74 9.37 15.71
N ILE A 19 -26.96 8.11 16.10
CA ILE A 19 -25.90 7.11 16.04
C ILE A 19 -25.68 6.93 14.54
N ASN A 20 -24.71 7.67 13.99
CA ASN A 20 -24.30 7.55 12.60
C ASN A 20 -23.76 6.13 12.39
N ASN A 21 -24.66 5.22 12.01
CA ASN A 21 -24.36 3.89 11.49
C ASN A 21 -23.80 3.97 10.06
N ASP A 22 -23.13 5.07 9.73
CA ASP A 22 -22.61 5.33 8.40
C ASP A 22 -21.54 4.29 8.11
N LYS A 23 -21.78 3.51 7.06
CA LYS A 23 -20.78 2.58 6.54
C LYS A 23 -19.67 3.43 5.93
N VAL A 24 -18.45 3.23 6.39
CA VAL A 24 -17.27 3.88 5.84
C VAL A 24 -16.46 2.84 5.08
N SER A 25 -16.00 3.19 3.88
CA SER A 25 -15.07 2.40 3.10
C SER A 25 -13.67 2.94 3.30
N ILE A 26 -12.76 2.11 3.82
CA ILE A 26 -11.36 2.48 4.07
C ILE A 26 -10.47 1.72 3.10
N GLU A 27 -9.57 2.42 2.42
CA GLU A 27 -8.58 1.81 1.53
C GLU A 27 -7.26 1.57 2.27
N GLY A 28 -6.61 0.46 1.96
CA GLY A 28 -5.31 0.14 2.55
C GLY A 28 -4.68 -1.11 1.94
N VAL A 29 -3.62 -1.58 2.58
CA VAL A 29 -2.88 -2.77 2.18
C VAL A 29 -2.89 -3.77 3.32
N ILE A 30 -3.13 -5.04 3.00
CA ILE A 30 -3.04 -6.12 3.98
C ILE A 30 -1.60 -6.23 4.44
N TYR A 31 -1.35 -5.93 5.71
CA TYR A 31 -0.04 -6.09 6.32
C TYR A 31 0.20 -7.54 6.74
N GLU A 32 -0.84 -8.23 7.21
CA GLU A 32 -0.75 -9.60 7.72
C GLU A 32 -2.12 -10.28 7.70
N VAL A 33 -2.12 -11.60 7.56
CA VAL A 33 -3.31 -12.46 7.67
C VAL A 33 -3.05 -13.54 8.71
N ASN A 34 -3.98 -13.69 9.65
CA ASN A 34 -4.00 -14.76 10.64
C ASN A 34 -5.20 -15.67 10.34
N GLN A 35 -4.93 -16.78 9.66
CA GLN A 35 -5.94 -17.74 9.23
C GLN A 35 -6.58 -18.47 10.42
N GLU A 36 -5.81 -18.83 11.44
CA GLU A 36 -6.31 -19.53 12.64
C GLU A 36 -7.37 -18.72 13.38
N LYS A 37 -7.16 -17.41 13.50
CA LYS A 37 -8.07 -16.50 14.20
C LYS A 37 -9.13 -15.89 13.29
N GLY A 38 -9.06 -16.13 11.98
CA GLY A 38 -9.94 -15.49 11.00
C GLY A 38 -9.82 -13.96 11.03
N THR A 39 -8.61 -13.44 11.17
CA THR A 39 -8.36 -11.99 11.27
C THR A 39 -7.23 -11.56 10.35
N PHE A 40 -7.19 -10.28 10.01
CA PHE A 40 -6.13 -9.71 9.20
C PHE A 40 -5.88 -8.25 9.61
N VAL A 41 -4.70 -7.75 9.33
CA VAL A 41 -4.30 -6.38 9.66
C VAL A 41 -4.27 -5.56 8.39
N VAL A 42 -4.97 -4.43 8.40
CA VAL A 42 -4.93 -3.43 7.33
C VAL A 42 -4.07 -2.26 7.80
N PHE A 43 -3.10 -1.92 6.97
CA PHE A 43 -2.35 -0.68 7.05
C PHE A 43 -2.96 0.31 6.07
N VAL A 44 -3.34 1.49 6.56
CA VAL A 44 -3.90 2.56 5.74
C VAL A 44 -2.78 3.53 5.43
N GLU A 45 -2.45 3.64 4.15
CA GLU A 45 -1.42 4.57 3.70
C GLU A 45 -1.91 6.00 3.90
N ASN A 46 -1.33 6.68 4.88
CA ASN A 46 -1.31 8.13 4.94
C ASN A 46 0.09 8.54 4.48
N GLU A 47 0.24 8.79 3.17
CA GLU A 47 1.49 9.28 2.53
C GLU A 47 2.78 8.60 3.02
N PHE A 48 2.80 7.26 3.11
CA PHE A 48 4.00 6.55 3.50
C PHE A 48 4.94 6.43 2.31
N LYS A 49 5.67 7.50 2.05
CA LYS A 49 6.70 7.57 1.02
C LYS A 49 7.68 6.42 1.18
N GLY A 50 8.00 5.82 0.05
CA GLY A 50 8.96 4.75 -0.07
C GLY A 50 10.22 5.06 0.73
N GLN A 51 10.42 4.21 1.74
CA GLN A 51 11.73 3.70 2.09
C GLN A 51 12.55 4.60 3.06
N GLU A 52 12.79 4.07 4.26
CA GLU A 52 13.98 4.15 5.14
C GLU A 52 13.47 3.66 6.51
N ILE A 53 13.86 2.45 6.89
CA ILE A 53 13.83 2.04 8.30
C ILE A 53 15.03 2.74 8.95
N ASN A 54 14.95 4.06 9.05
CA ASN A 54 15.82 4.80 9.94
C ASN A 54 15.27 4.51 11.35
N GLN A 55 15.96 3.63 12.08
CA GLN A 55 15.57 3.17 13.43
C GLN A 55 15.61 4.30 14.48
N ASN A 56 15.91 5.53 14.07
CA ASN A 56 15.94 6.72 14.90
C ASN A 56 14.77 7.65 14.59
N LYS A 57 13.59 7.31 15.12
CA LYS A 57 12.66 8.23 15.81
C LYS A 57 11.37 7.48 16.13
N GLN A 58 11.18 7.25 17.43
CA GLN A 58 9.87 7.00 18.02
C GLN A 58 8.82 7.99 17.45
N GLN A 59 7.62 7.46 17.18
CA GLN A 59 6.34 8.19 16.98
C GLN A 59 5.94 8.69 15.58
N ASN A 60 6.18 7.94 14.50
CA ASN A 60 5.28 8.09 13.35
C ASN A 60 3.96 7.39 13.69
N ALA A 61 2.97 8.20 14.08
CA ALA A 61 1.59 7.76 14.25
C ALA A 61 1.04 7.37 12.86
N ILE A 62 0.69 6.11 12.69
CA ILE A 62 0.17 5.53 11.45
C ILE A 62 -1.26 5.05 11.67
N GLU A 63 -2.04 4.96 10.61
CA GLU A 63 -3.35 4.33 10.68
C GLU A 63 -3.21 2.85 10.33
N ALA A 64 -3.51 1.99 11.30
CA ALA A 64 -3.55 0.55 11.11
C ALA A 64 -4.51 -0.08 12.11
N PHE A 65 -5.19 -1.14 11.70
CA PHE A 65 -6.16 -1.82 12.53
C PHE A 65 -6.30 -3.30 12.15
N GLN A 66 -6.74 -4.08 13.12
CA GLN A 66 -7.11 -5.47 12.92
C GLN A 66 -8.57 -5.57 12.51
N LEU A 67 -8.85 -6.46 11.57
CA LEU A 67 -10.18 -6.77 11.10
C LEU A 67 -10.55 -8.21 11.42
N LYS A 68 -11.81 -8.37 11.81
CA LYS A 68 -12.50 -9.65 11.85
C LYS A 68 -13.69 -9.56 10.89
N PRO A 69 -13.77 -10.40 9.85
CA PRO A 69 -14.96 -10.45 9.00
C PRO A 69 -16.18 -10.82 9.86
N ASP A 70 -17.28 -10.09 9.68
CA ASP A 70 -18.59 -10.52 10.17
C ASP A 70 -18.97 -11.86 9.52
N LYS A 71 -19.86 -12.65 10.14
CA LYS A 71 -20.33 -13.94 9.61
C LYS A 71 -20.95 -13.82 8.22
N SER A 72 -21.53 -12.66 7.89
CA SER A 72 -22.08 -12.34 6.57
C SER A 72 -21.13 -11.52 5.69
N ALA A 73 -19.88 -11.32 6.11
CA ALA A 73 -18.95 -10.50 5.36
C ALA A 73 -18.54 -11.17 4.05
N GLU A 74 -18.72 -10.46 2.95
CA GLU A 74 -18.37 -10.94 1.62
C GLU A 74 -16.95 -10.49 1.24
N VAL A 75 -16.14 -11.42 0.72
CA VAL A 75 -14.85 -11.10 0.10
C VAL A 75 -15.04 -11.05 -1.42
N LYS A 76 -14.72 -9.89 -2.01
CA LYS A 76 -14.93 -9.58 -3.43
C LYS A 76 -13.62 -9.21 -4.13
N GLY A 77 -13.66 -9.16 -5.45
CA GLY A 77 -12.56 -8.69 -6.30
C GLY A 77 -11.69 -9.82 -6.84
N GLU A 78 -10.37 -9.61 -6.86
CA GLU A 78 -9.39 -10.56 -7.43
C GLU A 78 -9.35 -11.91 -6.69
N VAL A 79 -9.72 -11.90 -5.42
CA VAL A 79 -9.95 -13.12 -4.64
C VAL A 79 -11.37 -13.14 -4.12
N LYS A 80 -11.88 -14.34 -3.83
CA LYS A 80 -13.30 -14.57 -3.48
C LYS A 80 -13.49 -15.12 -2.07
N SER A 81 -12.41 -15.37 -1.34
CA SER A 81 -12.49 -15.94 0.00
C SER A 81 -11.47 -15.33 0.95
N PHE A 82 -11.75 -15.42 2.24
CA PHE A 82 -10.82 -15.01 3.29
C PHE A 82 -9.50 -15.80 3.25
N ASN A 83 -9.56 -17.08 2.90
CA ASN A 83 -8.40 -17.96 2.88
C ASN A 83 -7.39 -17.59 1.78
N ASP A 84 -7.86 -16.91 0.74
CA ASP A 84 -7.04 -16.44 -0.38
C ASP A 84 -6.42 -15.06 -0.13
N LEU A 85 -6.73 -14.41 1.00
CA LEU A 85 -6.12 -13.14 1.37
C LEU A 85 -4.63 -13.33 1.68
N LYS A 86 -3.82 -12.43 1.17
CA LYS A 86 -2.36 -12.43 1.30
C LYS A 86 -1.84 -11.05 1.66
N ARG A 87 -0.73 -11.03 2.40
CA ARG A 87 0.02 -9.80 2.69
C ARG A 87 0.42 -9.09 1.40
N GLY A 88 0.21 -7.78 1.34
CA GLY A 88 0.53 -6.92 0.20
C GLY A 88 -0.65 -6.67 -0.72
N GLN A 89 -1.80 -7.34 -0.56
CA GLN A 89 -2.99 -7.06 -1.35
C GLN A 89 -3.58 -5.70 -0.98
N LYS A 90 -3.90 -4.91 -2.01
CA LYS A 90 -4.65 -3.66 -1.85
C LYS A 90 -6.12 -4.00 -1.63
N VAL A 91 -6.70 -3.42 -0.59
CA VAL A 91 -8.08 -3.69 -0.19
C VAL A 91 -8.85 -2.43 0.09
N SER A 92 -10.17 -2.53 -0.07
CA SER A 92 -11.16 -1.59 0.44
C SER A 92 -12.06 -2.34 1.39
N VAL A 93 -12.16 -1.86 2.63
CA VAL A 93 -12.87 -2.53 3.72
C VAL A 93 -14.05 -1.68 4.17
N GLU A 94 -15.25 -2.27 4.18
CA GLU A 94 -16.46 -1.60 4.67
C GLU A 94 -16.62 -1.86 6.16
N LEU A 95 -16.58 -0.78 6.94
CA LEU A 95 -16.66 -0.81 8.41
C LEU A 95 -17.91 -0.07 8.88
N GLY A 96 -18.56 -0.57 9.93
CA GLY A 96 -19.56 0.18 10.69
C GLY A 96 -18.93 0.75 11.97
N ASN A 97 -19.42 1.90 12.44
CA ASN A 97 -18.93 2.56 13.66
C ASN A 97 -17.40 2.79 13.64
N TYR A 98 -16.87 3.13 12.47
CA TYR A 98 -15.44 3.37 12.31
C TYR A 98 -15.06 4.70 12.95
N GLU A 99 -14.06 4.64 13.84
CA GLU A 99 -13.40 5.80 14.42
C GLU A 99 -11.93 5.73 14.04
N LYS A 100 -11.40 6.75 13.35
CA LYS A 100 -9.99 6.80 12.97
C LYS A 100 -9.10 6.83 14.21
N ARG A 101 -8.28 5.79 14.36
CA ARG A 101 -7.31 5.66 15.46
C ARG A 101 -5.90 5.47 14.91
N LEU A 102 -4.98 6.29 15.38
CA LEU A 102 -3.57 6.19 15.03
C LEU A 102 -2.83 5.31 16.04
N VAL A 103 -1.91 4.51 15.55
CA VAL A 103 -1.05 3.61 16.33
C VAL A 103 0.41 3.87 15.99
N THR A 104 1.33 3.37 16.81
CA THR A 104 2.75 3.46 16.50
C THR A 104 3.19 2.34 15.56
N LYS A 105 4.28 2.54 14.82
CA LYS A 105 4.93 1.46 14.05
C LYS A 105 5.29 0.25 14.93
N ASP A 106 5.74 0.48 16.17
CA ASP A 106 6.01 -0.61 17.11
C ASP A 106 4.76 -1.42 17.45
N THR A 107 3.59 -0.77 17.53
CA THR A 107 2.31 -1.47 17.71
C THR A 107 2.02 -2.39 16.52
N LEU A 108 2.22 -1.93 15.28
CA LEU A 108 2.03 -2.74 14.07
C LEU A 108 2.98 -3.95 14.01
N ILE A 109 4.25 -3.77 14.40
CA ILE A 109 5.28 -4.81 14.28
C ILE A 109 5.25 -5.79 15.47
N LYS A 110 5.18 -5.28 16.70
CA LYS A 110 5.40 -6.04 17.94
C LYS A 110 4.16 -6.16 18.83
N GLY A 111 3.20 -5.24 18.70
CA GLY A 111 2.05 -5.09 19.60
C GLY A 111 0.70 -5.33 18.94
N LYS A 112 0.60 -6.30 18.02
CA LYS A 112 -0.57 -6.51 17.15
C LYS A 112 -1.90 -6.67 17.91
N ASN A 113 -1.87 -7.26 19.10
CA ASN A 113 -3.03 -7.38 19.99
C ASN A 113 -3.55 -6.05 20.56
N LYS A 114 -2.79 -4.95 20.40
CA LYS A 114 -3.17 -3.59 20.80
C LYS A 114 -3.68 -2.76 19.62
N LEU A 115 -3.79 -3.34 18.43
CA LEU A 115 -4.41 -2.66 17.29
C LEU A 115 -5.91 -2.49 17.54
N PRO A 116 -6.51 -1.37 17.12
CA PRO A 116 -7.95 -1.22 17.06
C PRO A 116 -8.55 -2.40 16.29
N LEU A 117 -9.61 -3.01 16.83
CA LEU A 117 -10.31 -4.12 16.20
C LEU A 117 -11.64 -3.63 15.65
N TYR A 118 -11.90 -3.87 14.37
CA TYR A 118 -13.19 -3.59 13.75
C TYR A 118 -13.77 -4.85 13.11
N GLU A 119 -15.10 -4.88 13.04
CA GLU A 119 -15.82 -5.87 12.25
C GLU A 119 -16.01 -5.37 10.82
N ALA A 120 -15.55 -6.17 9.85
CA ALA A 120 -15.70 -5.84 8.44
C ALA A 120 -17.01 -6.41 7.91
N LYS A 121 -17.81 -5.55 7.26
CA LYS A 121 -19.05 -5.93 6.57
C LYS A 121 -18.79 -6.45 5.16
N ALA A 122 -17.73 -5.95 4.52
CA ALA A 122 -17.26 -6.42 3.22
C ALA A 122 -15.78 -6.11 3.05
N VAL A 123 -15.09 -6.95 2.28
CA VAL A 123 -13.68 -6.75 1.90
C VAL A 123 -13.57 -6.88 0.39
N THR A 124 -13.16 -5.82 -0.28
CA THR A 124 -12.93 -5.84 -1.73
C THR A 124 -11.44 -5.77 -2.01
N VAL A 125 -10.89 -6.84 -2.59
CA VAL A 125 -9.50 -6.89 -3.05
C VAL A 125 -9.39 -6.25 -4.43
N LYS A 126 -8.57 -5.21 -4.54
CA LYS A 126 -8.44 -4.38 -5.73
C LYS A 126 -7.13 -4.70 -6.47
N PRO A 127 -7.16 -4.80 -7.81
CA PRO A 127 -5.93 -4.90 -8.59
C PRO A 127 -5.06 -3.66 -8.40
N TYR A 128 -3.74 -3.88 -8.46
CA TYR A 128 -2.78 -2.80 -8.58
C TYR A 128 -2.87 -2.15 -9.97
N THR A 129 -2.66 -0.84 -10.01
CA THR A 129 -2.49 -0.06 -11.23
C THR A 129 -1.02 0.32 -11.39
N LYS A 130 -0.63 0.72 -12.61
CA LYS A 130 0.71 1.26 -12.85
C LYS A 130 1.00 2.48 -11.96
N GLN A 131 0.00 3.33 -11.76
CA GLN A 131 0.14 4.52 -10.92
C GLN A 131 0.44 4.16 -9.46
N ASP A 132 -0.22 3.14 -8.91
CA ASP A 132 0.04 2.69 -7.53
C ASP A 132 1.51 2.30 -7.36
N ILE A 133 2.04 1.49 -8.28
CA ILE A 133 3.44 1.04 -8.23
C ILE A 133 4.40 2.21 -8.41
N VAL A 134 4.13 3.11 -9.37
CA VAL A 134 4.97 4.30 -9.59
C VAL A 134 5.01 5.20 -8.36
N GLN A 135 3.90 5.36 -7.64
CA GLN A 135 3.86 6.14 -6.41
C GLN A 135 4.73 5.54 -5.31
N GLU A 136 4.68 4.23 -5.13
CA GLU A 136 5.54 3.51 -4.16
C GLU A 136 7.03 3.61 -4.53
N MET A 137 7.35 3.76 -5.82
CA MET A 137 8.73 3.84 -6.30
C MET A 137 9.33 5.26 -6.23
N ARG A 138 8.54 6.29 -5.92
CA ARG A 138 9.04 7.67 -5.82
C ARG A 138 10.04 7.79 -4.66
N VAL A 139 11.10 8.57 -4.89
CA VAL A 139 12.04 8.98 -3.85
C VAL A 139 11.84 10.45 -3.51
N GLU A 140 12.03 10.82 -2.24
CA GLU A 140 11.84 12.23 -1.81
C GLU A 140 12.89 13.18 -2.37
N ASN A 141 14.15 12.72 -2.40
CA ASN A 141 15.30 13.51 -2.77
C ASN A 141 16.23 12.67 -3.65
N GLY A 142 16.78 13.31 -4.68
CA GLY A 142 17.70 12.67 -5.62
C GLY A 142 17.00 11.64 -6.50
N TYR A 143 17.72 10.56 -6.81
CA TYR A 143 17.26 9.53 -7.73
C TYR A 143 17.30 8.14 -7.09
N GLY A 144 16.27 7.33 -7.35
CA GLY A 144 16.20 5.92 -6.97
C GLY A 144 16.46 5.02 -8.18
N LEU A 145 17.43 4.10 -8.07
CA LEU A 145 17.73 3.09 -9.10
C LEU A 145 17.14 1.74 -8.68
N TYR A 146 16.17 1.27 -9.45
CA TYR A 146 15.54 -0.03 -9.30
C TYR A 146 16.06 -0.98 -10.36
N ILE A 147 16.51 -2.16 -9.93
CA ILE A 147 17.06 -3.19 -10.81
C ILE A 147 16.23 -4.46 -10.65
N TYR A 148 15.58 -4.86 -11.73
CA TYR A 148 14.85 -6.12 -11.85
C TYR A 148 15.62 -7.08 -12.74
N ASN A 149 15.49 -8.38 -12.45
CA ASN A 149 16.10 -9.46 -13.22
C ASN A 149 17.61 -9.23 -13.48
N PRO A 150 18.41 -8.87 -12.46
CA PRO A 150 19.84 -8.60 -12.65
C PRO A 150 20.56 -9.79 -13.29
N GLU A 151 21.63 -9.54 -14.04
CA GLU A 151 22.47 -10.60 -14.57
C GLU A 151 23.25 -11.30 -13.45
N PRO A 152 23.55 -12.61 -13.56
CA PRO A 152 24.41 -13.28 -12.60
C PRO A 152 25.85 -12.77 -12.72
N ASN A 153 26.50 -12.53 -11.58
CA ASN A 153 27.92 -12.23 -11.48
C ASN A 153 28.78 -13.49 -11.67
N LYS A 154 30.11 -13.30 -11.76
CA LYS A 154 31.08 -14.39 -11.98
C LYS A 154 31.09 -15.46 -10.87
N ASP A 155 30.60 -15.11 -9.69
CA ASP A 155 30.53 -15.99 -8.52
C ASP A 155 29.16 -16.70 -8.40
N GLY A 156 28.29 -16.55 -9.41
CA GLY A 156 26.95 -17.15 -9.44
C GLY A 156 25.90 -16.44 -8.59
N GLY A 157 26.23 -15.31 -7.96
CA GLY A 157 25.29 -14.40 -7.32
C GLY A 157 24.64 -13.45 -8.33
N TRP A 158 23.68 -12.63 -7.92
CA TRP A 158 23.05 -11.63 -8.80
C TRP A 158 23.83 -10.31 -8.75
N ASP A 159 24.26 -9.78 -9.90
CA ASP A 159 24.90 -8.48 -10.00
C ASP A 159 23.86 -7.35 -9.95
N ALA A 160 23.42 -7.04 -8.75
CA ALA A 160 22.51 -5.93 -8.50
C ALA A 160 23.25 -4.59 -8.29
N TYR A 161 24.54 -4.52 -8.65
CA TYR A 161 25.35 -3.31 -8.66
C TYR A 161 26.04 -3.18 -10.03
N PRO A 162 25.40 -2.55 -11.02
CA PRO A 162 25.98 -2.43 -12.36
C PRO A 162 27.43 -1.94 -12.28
N SER A 163 28.35 -2.65 -12.92
CA SER A 163 29.78 -2.33 -12.95
C SER A 163 30.09 -1.15 -13.89
N SER A 164 29.46 0.01 -13.62
CA SER A 164 29.43 1.15 -14.53
C SER A 164 29.42 2.51 -13.81
N GLU A 165 29.23 3.62 -14.54
CA GLU A 165 29.05 4.98 -13.98
C GLU A 165 27.98 5.00 -12.86
N ALA A 166 26.96 4.16 -13.01
CA ALA A 166 25.88 3.96 -12.03
C ALA A 166 26.37 3.50 -10.65
N LYS A 167 27.54 2.86 -10.57
CA LYS A 167 28.14 2.44 -9.31
C LYS A 167 28.60 3.62 -8.45
N ASN A 168 29.02 4.71 -9.10
CA ASN A 168 29.61 5.87 -8.43
C ASN A 168 28.62 7.03 -8.28
N PHE A 169 27.56 7.05 -9.10
CA PHE A 169 26.49 8.03 -8.96
C PHE A 169 25.75 7.81 -7.63
N PRO A 170 25.37 8.88 -6.89
CA PRO A 170 24.78 8.79 -5.55
C PRO A 170 23.29 8.36 -5.59
N PHE A 171 22.98 7.30 -6.33
CA PHE A 171 21.65 6.71 -6.33
C PHE A 171 21.32 6.14 -4.97
N ARG A 172 20.05 6.25 -4.63
CA ARG A 172 19.43 5.30 -3.72
C ARG A 172 19.20 3.98 -4.46
N ILE A 173 20.09 3.01 -4.27
CA ILE A 173 20.01 1.70 -4.96
C ILE A 173 18.99 0.80 -4.26
N ILE A 174 18.01 0.33 -5.02
CA ILE A 174 16.91 -0.51 -4.54
C ILE A 174 16.91 -1.79 -5.38
N GLN A 175 17.52 -2.82 -4.83
CA GLN A 175 17.64 -4.11 -5.50
C GLN A 175 16.33 -4.88 -5.34
N VAL A 176 15.74 -5.30 -6.46
CA VAL A 176 14.54 -6.15 -6.45
C VAL A 176 14.89 -7.49 -7.06
N THR A 177 15.43 -8.38 -6.24
CA THR A 177 15.72 -9.77 -6.64
C THR A 177 14.44 -10.58 -6.63
N HIS A 178 13.87 -10.83 -7.82
CA HIS A 178 12.91 -11.88 -8.19
C HIS A 178 12.01 -12.49 -7.09
N THR A 179 11.44 -11.65 -6.25
CA THR A 179 10.20 -11.95 -5.55
C THR A 179 9.21 -10.91 -6.03
N VAL A 180 8.91 -11.01 -7.34
CA VAL A 180 7.71 -10.40 -7.90
C VAL A 180 6.58 -11.02 -7.10
N SER A 181 6.10 -10.29 -6.11
CA SER A 181 4.89 -10.68 -5.42
C SER A 181 3.81 -10.78 -6.50
N ASP A 182 3.27 -11.99 -6.73
CA ASP A 182 2.16 -12.25 -7.67
C ASP A 182 1.00 -11.27 -7.51
N ILE A 183 0.94 -10.61 -6.35
CA ILE A 183 -0.07 -9.66 -5.93
C ILE A 183 -0.04 -8.35 -6.72
N LYS A 184 1.14 -7.81 -7.05
CA LYS A 184 1.21 -6.47 -7.69
C LYS A 184 1.26 -6.52 -9.21
N ASN A 185 1.49 -7.69 -9.83
CA ASN A 185 1.69 -7.83 -11.29
C ASN A 185 2.70 -6.82 -11.87
N THR A 186 3.79 -6.59 -11.14
CA THR A 186 4.80 -5.56 -11.44
C THR A 186 5.42 -5.73 -12.82
N GLU A 187 5.66 -6.97 -13.25
CA GLU A 187 6.20 -7.28 -14.59
C GLU A 187 5.37 -6.65 -15.70
N LYS A 188 4.05 -6.90 -15.70
CA LYS A 188 3.14 -6.35 -16.71
C LYS A 188 2.97 -4.84 -16.58
N LEU A 189 2.83 -4.33 -15.35
CA LEU A 189 2.49 -2.92 -15.13
C LEU A 189 3.66 -1.96 -15.39
N LEU A 190 4.89 -2.41 -15.13
CA LEU A 190 6.10 -1.63 -15.42
C LEU A 190 6.72 -1.96 -16.80
N GLY A 191 6.28 -3.06 -17.43
CA GLY A 191 6.85 -3.54 -18.69
C GLY A 191 8.28 -4.06 -18.48
N LEU A 192 8.48 -4.89 -17.46
CA LEU A 192 9.80 -5.48 -17.19
C LEU A 192 10.17 -6.44 -18.32
N TYR A 193 11.46 -6.48 -18.67
CA TYR A 193 11.97 -7.35 -19.73
C TYR A 193 12.14 -8.77 -19.19
N HIS A 194 11.39 -9.71 -19.76
CA HIS A 194 11.41 -11.09 -19.30
C HIS A 194 12.78 -11.75 -19.54
N GLY A 195 13.43 -12.24 -18.48
CA GLY A 195 14.74 -12.88 -18.56
C GLY A 195 15.92 -11.94 -18.85
N PHE A 196 15.70 -10.62 -18.85
CA PHE A 196 16.73 -9.61 -19.04
C PHE A 196 16.66 -8.54 -17.94
N PRO A 197 17.80 -7.91 -17.58
CA PRO A 197 17.80 -6.79 -16.66
C PRO A 197 16.84 -5.69 -17.07
N THR A 198 16.15 -5.10 -16.10
CA THR A 198 15.41 -3.85 -16.27
C THR A 198 15.91 -2.85 -15.25
N TYR A 199 16.41 -1.72 -15.74
CA TYR A 199 16.88 -0.60 -14.95
C TYR A 199 15.84 0.52 -15.00
N ILE A 200 15.30 0.89 -13.85
CA ILE A 200 14.33 1.98 -13.74
C ILE A 200 14.92 3.05 -12.82
N ILE A 201 15.01 4.30 -13.30
CA ILE A 201 15.34 5.45 -12.45
C ILE A 201 14.06 6.21 -12.13
N THR A 202 13.95 6.58 -10.87
CA THR A 202 12.84 7.36 -10.33
C THR A 202 13.32 8.62 -9.63
N ASP A 203 12.44 9.61 -9.56
CA ASP A 203 12.58 10.83 -8.77
C ASP A 203 11.28 11.11 -7.97
N GLN A 204 11.09 12.33 -7.47
CA GLN A 204 9.88 12.76 -6.77
C GLN A 204 8.59 12.71 -7.62
N THR A 205 8.71 12.73 -8.95
CA THR A 205 7.59 12.73 -9.89
C THR A 205 7.20 11.32 -10.34
N GLY A 206 8.11 10.35 -10.25
CA GLY A 206 7.88 8.96 -10.61
C GLY A 206 9.02 8.40 -11.43
N ILE A 207 8.71 7.58 -12.44
CA ILE A 207 9.71 6.99 -13.34
C ILE A 207 10.15 8.05 -14.35
N VAL A 208 11.46 8.32 -14.39
CA VAL A 208 12.10 9.26 -15.31
C VAL A 208 12.94 8.57 -16.38
N PHE A 209 13.30 7.31 -16.17
CA PHE A 209 14.08 6.52 -17.11
C PHE A 209 13.79 5.02 -16.95
N ASN A 210 13.76 4.28 -18.05
CA ASN A 210 13.59 2.83 -18.08
C ASN A 210 14.35 2.25 -19.29
N THR A 211 15.23 1.28 -19.05
CA THR A 211 15.97 0.57 -20.10
C THR A 211 16.32 -0.84 -19.66
N ASN A 212 16.64 -1.72 -20.62
CA ASN A 212 17.35 -2.98 -20.36
C ASN A 212 18.83 -2.94 -20.73
N LYS A 213 19.35 -1.80 -21.21
CA LYS A 213 20.73 -1.68 -21.67
C LYS A 213 21.57 -0.85 -20.71
N ILE A 214 22.66 -1.44 -20.24
CA ILE A 214 23.60 -0.77 -19.33
C ILE A 214 24.24 0.47 -19.96
N THR A 215 24.44 0.47 -21.28
CA THR A 215 25.00 1.61 -22.01
C THR A 215 24.09 2.84 -21.97
N GLU A 216 22.78 2.65 -22.14
CA GLU A 216 21.79 3.73 -22.09
C GLU A 216 21.66 4.27 -20.66
N LEU A 217 21.73 3.40 -19.65
CA LEU A 217 21.78 3.81 -18.25
C LEU A 217 22.96 4.75 -17.98
N ASN A 218 24.16 4.38 -18.45
CA ASN A 218 25.36 5.18 -18.24
C ASN A 218 25.30 6.53 -18.95
N GLU A 219 24.74 6.57 -20.16
CA GLU A 219 24.54 7.81 -20.90
C GLU A 219 23.57 8.74 -20.18
N PHE A 220 22.45 8.21 -19.67
CA PHE A 220 21.51 8.99 -18.86
C PHE A 220 22.19 9.59 -17.63
N ILE A 221 22.98 8.79 -16.90
CA ILE A 221 23.71 9.22 -15.70
C ILE A 221 24.70 10.35 -16.02
N ARG A 222 25.48 10.22 -17.09
CA ARG A 222 26.43 11.26 -17.51
C ARG A 222 25.74 12.58 -17.86
N ASN A 223 24.50 12.54 -18.31
CA ASN A 223 23.72 13.75 -18.60
C ASN A 223 23.13 14.40 -17.33
N LEU A 224 23.18 13.74 -16.18
CA LEU A 224 22.77 14.30 -14.89
C LEU A 224 23.93 14.99 -14.13
N GLU A 225 25.17 14.73 -14.52
CA GLU A 225 26.40 15.36 -13.99
C GLU A 225 26.69 16.70 -14.66
#